data_AF-A0A222SRT1-F1
#
_entry.id   AF-A0A222SRT1-F1
#
_cell.length_a   1.000
_cell.length_b   1.000
_cell.length_c   1.000
_cell.angle_alpha   90.00
_cell.angle_beta   90.00
_cell.angle_gamma   90.00
#
_symmetry.space_group_name_H-M   'P 1'
#
loop_
_entity.id
_entity.type
_entity.pdbx_description
1 polymer ?
#
loop_
_entity_poly.entity_id
_entity_poly.type
_entity_poly.pdbx_seq_one_letter_code
_entity_poly.pdbx_strand_id
1 'polypeptide(L)'
;MTSTPGSVNRTDATMTPPPERVRRFSLAERWIHRTTALLLGVCVVSAGCLYLPELAELVGRRALVVTVHEWSGILTPLPALLGLVSRAFRADLTRLNRFGPHDRRWLRAALRRDHRRQERPAGKFNAGQKLYAGYIAGAVMVMAGTGLLMWFTGLAPLVWRTSATFVHDWLALAIGIVLIGHIGKAFADPEARRGMRTGRVERAWAAREHPLWRTDEDAADGHQDAGHAIGDHEHRVR
;
A
#
# COMPACT_ATOMS: atom_id res chain seq x y z
N MET A 1 24.84 -54.76 -42.07
CA MET A 1 24.55 -53.34 -41.77
C MET A 1 23.44 -53.32 -40.74
N THR A 2 23.80 -53.25 -39.46
CA THR A 2 22.88 -53.21 -38.31
C THR A 2 22.85 -51.78 -37.80
N SER A 3 21.74 -51.08 -38.02
CA SER A 3 21.53 -49.73 -37.48
C SER A 3 20.91 -49.82 -36.09
N THR A 4 21.69 -49.43 -35.08
CA THR A 4 21.25 -49.22 -33.71
C THR A 4 20.42 -47.93 -33.62
N PRO A 5 19.21 -47.93 -33.02
CA PRO A 5 18.47 -46.71 -32.76
C PRO A 5 19.16 -45.91 -31.64
N GLY A 6 19.49 -44.65 -31.93
CA GLY A 6 20.02 -43.71 -30.96
C GLY A 6 19.01 -43.46 -29.83
N SER A 7 19.47 -43.68 -28.59
CA SER A 7 18.80 -43.21 -27.38
C SER A 7 18.72 -41.69 -27.41
N VAL A 8 17.51 -41.16 -27.60
CA VAL A 8 17.21 -39.75 -27.39
C VAL A 8 16.83 -39.59 -25.93
N ASN A 9 17.83 -39.44 -25.06
CA ASN A 9 17.58 -38.88 -23.73
C ASN A 9 17.19 -37.42 -23.92
N ARG A 10 15.88 -37.18 -24.08
CA ARG A 10 15.29 -35.86 -23.90
C ARG A 10 15.50 -35.51 -22.43
N THR A 11 16.47 -34.62 -22.20
CA THR A 11 16.58 -33.87 -20.96
C THR A 11 15.29 -33.08 -20.81
N ASP A 12 14.28 -33.68 -20.18
CA ASP A 12 13.17 -32.96 -19.56
C ASP A 12 13.80 -32.17 -18.41
N ALA A 13 14.42 -31.05 -18.76
CA ALA A 13 14.60 -29.96 -17.85
C ALA A 13 13.18 -29.64 -17.36
N THR A 14 12.89 -30.04 -16.14
CA THR A 14 11.67 -29.72 -15.39
C THR A 14 11.58 -28.20 -15.35
N MET A 15 10.99 -27.60 -16.38
CA MET A 15 10.57 -26.21 -16.35
C MET A 15 9.48 -26.16 -15.30
N THR A 16 9.86 -25.82 -14.07
CA THR A 16 8.90 -25.47 -13.03
C THR A 16 7.95 -24.47 -13.67
N PRO A 17 6.64 -24.76 -13.75
CA PRO A 17 5.69 -23.86 -14.38
C PRO A 17 5.83 -22.49 -13.71
N PRO A 18 5.76 -21.39 -14.50
CA PRO A 18 5.91 -20.07 -13.95
C PRO A 18 4.94 -19.90 -12.76
N PRO A 19 5.40 -19.36 -11.62
CA PRO A 19 4.60 -19.32 -10.41
C PRO A 19 3.30 -18.59 -10.69
N GLU A 20 2.19 -19.21 -10.32
CA GLU A 20 0.84 -18.69 -10.55
C GLU A 20 0.67 -17.33 -9.87
N ARG A 21 0.11 -16.35 -10.59
CA ARG A 21 0.01 -14.96 -10.12
C ARG A 21 -1.41 -14.45 -10.12
N VAL A 22 -1.79 -13.88 -8.99
CA VAL A 22 -3.10 -13.24 -8.79
C VAL A 22 -2.97 -11.72 -8.89
N ARG A 23 -4.01 -11.07 -9.40
CA ARG A 23 -4.06 -9.60 -9.46
C ARG A 23 -4.36 -9.02 -8.08
N ARG A 24 -3.41 -8.27 -7.52
CA ARG A 24 -3.57 -7.60 -6.22
C ARG A 24 -3.99 -6.13 -6.36
N PHE A 25 -3.39 -5.42 -7.31
CA PHE A 25 -3.65 -3.99 -7.53
C PHE A 25 -3.96 -3.66 -8.98
N SER A 26 -4.92 -2.77 -9.17
CA SER A 26 -5.28 -2.17 -10.44
C SER A 26 -4.22 -1.16 -10.92
N LEU A 27 -4.34 -0.72 -12.18
CA LEU A 27 -3.50 0.36 -12.69
C LEU A 27 -3.74 1.68 -11.92
N ALA A 28 -5.00 1.98 -11.61
CA ALA A 28 -5.39 3.17 -10.86
C ALA A 28 -4.75 3.20 -9.46
N GLU A 29 -4.91 2.14 -8.66
CA GLU A 29 -4.31 2.05 -7.31
C GLU A 29 -2.79 2.24 -7.34
N ARG A 30 -2.10 1.66 -8.33
CA ARG A 30 -0.65 1.81 -8.47
C ARG A 30 -0.24 3.24 -8.80
N TRP A 31 -0.96 3.92 -9.69
CA TRP A 31 -0.67 5.32 -10.01
C TRP A 31 -0.97 6.23 -8.83
N ILE A 32 -2.12 6.05 -8.17
CA ILE A 32 -2.48 6.79 -6.96
C ILE A 32 -1.38 6.64 -5.90
N HIS A 33 -0.92 5.41 -5.65
CA HIS A 33 0.17 5.17 -4.71
C HIS A 33 1.46 5.89 -5.13
N ARG A 34 1.88 5.77 -6.39
CA ARG A 34 3.14 6.38 -6.88
C ARG A 34 3.11 7.90 -6.83
N THR A 35 2.03 8.52 -7.28
CA THR A 35 1.90 9.97 -7.29
C THR A 35 1.79 10.51 -5.86
N THR A 36 1.04 9.84 -4.99
CA THR A 36 1.00 10.18 -3.55
C THR A 36 2.38 10.02 -2.90
N ALA A 37 3.09 8.92 -3.16
CA ALA A 37 4.42 8.68 -2.61
C ALA A 37 5.45 9.71 -3.11
N LEU A 38 5.36 10.11 -4.38
CA LEU A 38 6.21 11.17 -4.95
C LEU A 38 5.92 12.51 -4.27
N LEU A 39 4.65 12.94 -4.22
CA LEU A 39 4.26 14.22 -3.63
C LEU A 39 4.61 14.29 -2.14
N LEU A 40 4.26 13.25 -1.38
CA LEU A 40 4.60 13.16 0.04
C LEU A 40 6.12 13.11 0.26
N GLY A 41 6.85 12.36 -0.57
CA GLY A 41 8.30 12.30 -0.50
C GLY A 41 8.96 13.66 -0.76
N VAL A 42 8.53 14.37 -1.80
CA VAL A 42 8.99 15.74 -2.10
C VAL A 42 8.65 16.69 -0.94
N CYS A 43 7.44 16.59 -0.40
CA CYS A 43 6.99 17.41 0.73
C CYS A 43 7.84 17.17 1.99
N VAL A 44 8.13 15.91 2.32
CA VAL A 44 8.96 15.54 3.49
C VAL A 44 10.42 15.95 3.30
N VAL A 45 11.00 15.74 2.12
CA VAL A 45 12.39 16.14 1.83
C VAL A 45 12.53 17.66 1.87
N SER A 46 11.62 18.40 1.25
CA SER A 46 11.61 19.85 1.31
C SER A 46 11.40 20.38 2.73
N ALA A 47 10.54 19.75 3.54
CA ALA A 47 10.41 20.07 4.96
C ALA A 47 11.74 19.88 5.71
N GLY A 48 12.43 18.76 5.49
CA GLY A 48 13.75 18.50 6.07
C GLY A 48 14.78 19.56 5.70
N CYS A 49 14.79 20.02 4.44
CA CYS A 49 15.64 21.14 4.01
C CYS A 49 15.27 22.47 4.67
N LEU A 50 14.00 22.71 5.00
CA LEU A 50 13.57 23.93 5.68
C LEU A 50 13.86 23.91 7.19
N TYR A 51 13.97 22.71 7.77
CA TYR A 51 14.26 22.49 9.18
C TYR A 51 15.74 22.47 9.51
N LEU A 52 16.58 22.01 8.59
CA LEU A 52 18.02 21.90 8.77
C LEU A 52 18.70 23.02 7.96
N PRO A 53 19.18 24.10 8.61
CA PRO A 53 19.74 25.27 7.93
C PRO A 53 20.87 24.92 6.95
N GLU A 54 21.69 23.92 7.28
CA GLU A 54 22.82 23.46 6.47
C GLU A 54 22.36 22.87 5.13
N LEU A 55 21.19 22.21 5.11
CA LEU A 55 20.60 21.71 3.87
C LEU A 55 19.98 22.83 3.03
N ALA A 56 19.44 23.88 3.67
CA ALA A 56 18.91 25.04 2.96
C ALA A 56 20.02 25.85 2.25
N GLU A 57 21.18 25.99 2.91
CA GLU A 57 22.36 26.64 2.34
C GLU A 57 22.92 25.87 1.14
N LEU A 58 22.94 24.54 1.21
CA LEU A 58 23.38 23.68 0.10
C LEU A 58 22.48 23.82 -1.15
N VAL A 59 21.18 24.00 -0.96
CA VAL A 59 20.25 24.25 -2.08
C VAL A 59 20.39 25.70 -2.60
N GLY A 60 20.81 26.64 -1.74
CA GLY A 60 21.06 28.04 -2.10
C GLY A 60 19.83 28.83 -2.56
N ARG A 61 18.63 28.24 -2.53
CA ARG A 61 17.37 28.82 -3.04
C ARG A 61 16.18 28.51 -2.14
N ARG A 62 16.19 29.03 -0.91
CA ARG A 62 15.13 28.77 0.10
C ARG A 62 13.71 29.04 -0.42
N ALA A 63 13.51 30.12 -1.18
CA ALA A 63 12.19 30.47 -1.74
C ALA A 63 11.64 29.37 -2.67
N LEU A 64 12.52 28.72 -3.45
CA LEU A 64 12.15 27.60 -4.31
C LEU A 64 11.73 26.39 -3.46
N VAL A 65 12.48 26.07 -2.39
CA VAL A 65 12.17 24.96 -1.49
C VAL A 65 10.82 25.18 -0.80
N VAL A 66 10.56 26.39 -0.31
CA VAL A 66 9.26 26.76 0.27
C VAL A 66 8.13 26.55 -0.74
N THR A 67 8.29 27.08 -1.96
CA THR A 67 7.28 26.94 -3.03
C THR A 67 7.02 25.46 -3.35
N VAL A 68 8.07 24.65 -3.49
CA VAL A 68 7.94 23.21 -3.75
C VAL A 68 7.25 22.50 -2.58
N HIS A 69 7.58 22.85 -1.34
CA HIS A 69 6.97 22.30 -0.15
C HIS A 69 5.46 22.58 -0.10
N GLU A 70 5.09 23.85 -0.26
CA GLU A 70 3.69 24.32 -0.26
C GLU A 70 2.85 23.61 -1.33
N TRP A 71 3.32 23.59 -2.58
CA TRP A 71 2.61 22.96 -3.69
C TRP A 71 2.56 21.43 -3.57
N SER A 72 3.66 20.79 -3.15
CA SER A 72 3.64 19.33 -2.95
C SER A 72 2.70 18.94 -1.80
N GLY A 73 2.67 19.71 -0.71
CA GLY A 73 1.76 19.50 0.42
C GLY A 73 0.29 19.60 0.02
N ILE A 74 -0.11 20.69 -0.65
CA ILE A 74 -1.52 20.90 -1.04
C ILE A 74 -2.00 19.92 -2.12
N LEU A 75 -1.10 19.46 -3.00
CA LEU A 75 -1.43 18.49 -4.05
C LEU A 75 -1.44 17.04 -3.55
N THR A 76 -0.81 16.73 -2.41
CA THR A 76 -0.75 15.36 -1.86
C THR A 76 -2.11 14.65 -1.72
N PRO A 77 -3.22 15.30 -1.31
CA PRO A 77 -4.54 14.66 -1.31
C PRO A 77 -5.11 14.33 -2.71
N LEU A 78 -4.70 15.06 -3.73
CA LEU A 78 -5.34 15.05 -5.05
C LEU A 78 -5.37 13.66 -5.72
N PRO A 79 -4.29 12.85 -5.73
CA PRO A 79 -4.35 11.50 -6.28
C PRO A 79 -5.43 10.61 -5.67
N ALA A 80 -5.63 10.68 -4.35
CA ALA A 80 -6.65 9.89 -3.68
C ALA A 80 -8.06 10.38 -4.07
N LEU A 81 -8.27 11.70 -4.14
CA LEU A 81 -9.53 12.31 -4.56
C LEU A 81 -9.90 11.93 -6.00
N LEU A 82 -8.96 12.06 -6.95
CA LEU A 82 -9.14 11.63 -8.34
C LEU A 82 -9.35 10.11 -8.42
N GLY A 83 -8.66 9.36 -7.57
CA GLY A 83 -8.78 7.92 -7.44
C GLY A 83 -10.19 7.45 -7.08
N LEU A 84 -11.01 8.29 -6.43
CA LEU A 84 -12.39 7.96 -6.10
C LEU A 84 -13.26 7.66 -7.32
N VAL A 85 -12.86 8.06 -8.54
CA VAL A 85 -13.55 7.65 -9.79
C VAL A 85 -13.38 6.15 -10.06
N SER A 86 -12.27 5.54 -9.63
CA SER A 86 -11.98 4.12 -9.82
C SER A 86 -12.78 3.23 -8.85
N ARG A 87 -13.60 2.34 -9.41
CA ARG A 87 -14.35 1.32 -8.62
C ARG A 87 -13.42 0.45 -7.77
N ALA A 88 -12.28 0.04 -8.33
CA ALA A 88 -11.30 -0.79 -7.63
C ALA A 88 -10.74 -0.07 -6.39
N PHE A 89 -10.33 1.19 -6.58
CA PHE A 89 -9.81 2.00 -5.47
C PHE A 89 -10.85 2.23 -4.38
N ARG A 90 -12.11 2.52 -4.74
CA ARG A 90 -13.20 2.63 -3.74
C ARG A 90 -13.42 1.33 -2.95
N ALA A 91 -13.34 0.18 -3.62
CA ALA A 91 -13.45 -1.12 -2.95
C ALA A 91 -12.29 -1.34 -1.97
N ASP A 92 -11.07 -0.98 -2.36
CA ASP A 92 -9.90 -1.06 -1.48
C ASP A 92 -9.95 -0.07 -0.32
N LEU A 93 -10.39 1.16 -0.54
CA LEU A 93 -10.65 2.13 0.53
C LEU A 93 -11.67 1.60 1.53
N THR A 94 -12.74 0.96 1.05
CA THR A 94 -13.74 0.34 1.93
C THR A 94 -13.11 -0.78 2.77
N ARG A 95 -12.26 -1.62 2.17
CA ARG A 95 -11.53 -2.68 2.89
C ARG A 95 -10.53 -2.12 3.90
N LEU A 96 -9.88 -1.00 3.59
CA LEU A 96 -8.94 -0.31 4.47
C LEU A 96 -9.64 0.32 5.68
N ASN A 97 -10.82 0.91 5.47
CA ASN A 97 -11.59 1.56 6.53
C ASN A 97 -12.42 0.58 7.40
N ARG A 98 -12.56 -0.68 6.98
CA ARG A 98 -13.34 -1.69 7.71
C ARG A 98 -12.43 -2.54 8.61
N PHE A 99 -12.49 -2.27 9.91
CA PHE A 99 -11.84 -3.09 10.93
C PHE A 99 -12.76 -4.22 11.41
N GLY A 100 -12.22 -5.42 11.58
CA GLY A 100 -12.93 -6.60 12.06
C GLY A 100 -12.23 -7.27 13.26
N PRO A 101 -12.82 -8.35 13.81
CA PRO A 101 -12.24 -9.09 14.93
C PRO A 101 -10.83 -9.64 14.65
N HIS A 102 -10.57 -10.06 13.41
CA HIS A 102 -9.25 -10.54 12.98
C HIS A 102 -8.18 -9.45 13.06
N ASP A 103 -8.53 -8.18 12.80
CA ASP A 103 -7.58 -7.07 12.91
C ASP A 103 -7.16 -6.84 14.37
N ARG A 104 -8.10 -7.00 15.32
CA ARG A 104 -7.78 -6.92 16.76
C ARG A 104 -6.83 -8.02 17.20
N ARG A 105 -7.01 -9.25 16.69
CA ARG A 105 -6.08 -10.37 16.95
C ARG A 105 -4.70 -10.05 16.38
N TRP A 106 -4.65 -9.59 15.14
CA TRP A 106 -3.41 -9.19 14.47
C TRP A 106 -2.67 -8.11 15.25
N LEU A 107 -3.36 -7.05 15.69
CA LEU A 107 -2.77 -5.96 16.46
C LEU A 107 -2.22 -6.43 17.81
N ARG A 108 -2.97 -7.28 18.53
CA ARG A 108 -2.47 -7.86 19.79
C ARG A 108 -1.21 -8.70 19.57
N ALA A 109 -1.18 -9.52 18.52
CA ALA A 109 0.01 -10.29 18.16
C ALA A 109 1.19 -9.38 17.79
N ALA A 110 0.94 -8.29 17.06
CA ALA A 110 1.97 -7.30 16.72
C ALA A 110 2.53 -6.60 17.97
N LEU A 111 1.66 -6.16 18.90
CA LEU A 111 2.06 -5.52 20.16
C LEU A 111 2.86 -6.46 21.07
N ARG A 112 2.51 -7.75 21.08
CA ARG A 112 3.24 -8.79 21.82
C ARG A 112 4.51 -9.27 21.12
N ARG A 113 4.84 -8.70 19.95
CA ARG A 113 5.94 -9.15 19.08
C ARG A 113 5.84 -10.66 18.74
N ASP A 114 4.63 -11.20 18.68
CA ASP A 114 4.41 -12.58 18.23
C ASP A 114 4.46 -12.60 16.70
N HIS A 115 5.49 -13.25 16.17
CA HIS A 115 5.75 -13.34 14.73
C HIS A 115 5.08 -14.56 14.08
N ARG A 116 4.37 -15.40 14.84
CA ARG A 116 3.67 -16.57 14.30
C ARG A 116 2.55 -16.13 13.35
N ARG A 117 2.55 -16.69 12.14
CA ARG A 117 1.62 -16.35 11.06
C ARG A 117 0.15 -16.58 11.43
N GLN A 118 -0.13 -17.68 12.13
CA GLN A 118 -1.47 -18.05 12.61
C GLN A 118 -2.09 -17.01 13.56
N GLU A 119 -1.25 -16.27 14.30
CA GLU A 119 -1.70 -15.20 15.20
C GLU A 119 -1.86 -13.85 14.49
N ARG A 120 -1.50 -13.79 13.21
CA ARG A 120 -1.57 -12.61 12.34
C ARG A 120 -2.49 -12.86 11.14
N PRO A 121 -3.79 -13.13 11.36
CA PRO A 121 -4.73 -13.28 10.25
C PRO A 121 -4.89 -11.96 9.49
N ALA A 122 -4.90 -12.02 8.16
CA ALA A 122 -5.03 -10.85 7.30
C ALA A 122 -5.92 -11.12 6.09
N GLY A 123 -6.83 -10.20 5.80
CA GLY A 123 -7.52 -10.13 4.50
C GLY A 123 -6.60 -9.52 3.44
N LYS A 124 -7.15 -8.90 2.39
CA LYS A 124 -6.34 -8.22 1.35
C LYS A 124 -5.34 -7.23 1.96
N PHE A 125 -5.73 -6.54 3.03
CA PHE A 125 -4.86 -5.69 3.84
C PHE A 125 -4.83 -6.22 5.27
N ASN A 126 -3.63 -6.26 5.87
CA ASN A 126 -3.49 -6.55 7.29
C ASN A 126 -3.79 -5.31 8.16
N ALA A 127 -3.99 -5.49 9.46
CA ALA A 127 -4.37 -4.39 10.35
C ALA A 127 -3.32 -3.27 10.42
N GLY A 128 -2.03 -3.58 10.29
CA GLY A 128 -0.96 -2.58 10.23
C GLY A 128 -1.04 -1.72 8.97
N GLN A 129 -1.35 -2.31 7.81
CA GLN A 129 -1.59 -1.57 6.56
C GLN A 129 -2.82 -0.67 6.67
N LYS A 130 -3.91 -1.15 7.30
CA LYS A 130 -5.11 -0.34 7.55
C LYS A 130 -4.82 0.85 8.46
N LEU A 131 -4.12 0.61 9.58
CA LEU A 131 -3.74 1.65 10.52
C LEU A 131 -2.83 2.70 9.85
N TYR A 132 -1.84 2.25 9.09
CA TYR A 132 -0.96 3.14 8.34
C TYR A 132 -1.73 3.99 7.33
N ALA A 133 -2.63 3.37 6.55
CA ALA A 133 -3.44 4.09 5.57
C ALA A 133 -4.33 5.14 6.23
N GLY A 134 -5.01 4.79 7.32
CA GLY A 134 -5.84 5.74 8.08
C GLY A 134 -5.02 6.87 8.72
N TYR A 135 -3.89 6.54 9.34
CA TYR A 135 -2.97 7.52 9.94
C TYR A 135 -2.47 8.51 8.89
N ILE A 136 -1.91 8.05 7.78
CA ILE A 136 -1.38 8.93 6.73
C ILE A 136 -2.48 9.75 6.07
N ALA A 137 -3.65 9.16 5.79
CA ALA A 137 -4.76 9.91 5.21
C ALA A 137 -5.20 11.08 6.13
N GLY A 138 -5.41 10.80 7.42
CA GLY A 138 -5.77 11.82 8.40
C GLY A 138 -4.65 12.86 8.60
N ALA A 139 -3.40 12.40 8.72
CA ALA A 139 -2.26 13.28 8.90
C ALA A 139 -2.08 14.24 7.71
N VAL A 140 -2.21 13.77 6.47
CA VAL A 140 -2.16 14.64 5.27
C VAL A 140 -3.26 15.69 5.29
N MET A 141 -4.47 15.38 5.76
CA MET A 141 -5.55 16.39 5.86
C MET A 141 -5.21 17.46 6.88
N VAL A 142 -4.69 17.07 8.05
CA VAL A 142 -4.25 18.01 9.09
C VAL A 142 -3.09 18.87 8.58
N MET A 143 -2.10 18.27 7.94
CA MET A 143 -0.94 18.97 7.36
C MET A 143 -1.35 19.97 6.29
N ALA A 144 -2.27 19.62 5.40
CA ALA A 144 -2.80 20.54 4.40
C ALA A 144 -3.55 21.71 5.07
N GLY A 145 -4.36 21.44 6.09
CA GLY A 145 -5.08 22.48 6.84
C GLY A 145 -4.15 23.44 7.59
N THR A 146 -3.19 22.91 8.35
CA THR A 146 -2.20 23.73 9.07
C THR A 146 -1.28 24.48 8.10
N GLY A 147 -0.85 23.84 7.01
CA GLY A 147 -0.06 24.46 5.95
C GLY A 147 -0.79 25.62 5.27
N LEU A 148 -2.08 25.47 4.96
CA LEU A 148 -2.91 26.55 4.42
C LEU A 148 -3.04 27.75 5.38
N LEU A 149 -3.23 27.50 6.68
CA LEU A 149 -3.28 28.55 7.70
C LEU A 149 -1.94 29.30 7.83
N MET A 150 -0.82 28.60 7.65
CA MET A 150 0.51 29.20 7.66
C MET A 150 0.80 30.00 6.38
N TRP A 151 0.39 29.47 5.22
CA TRP A 151 0.60 30.07 3.91
C TRP A 151 -0.21 31.36 3.74
N PHE A 152 -1.51 31.32 4.07
CA PHE A 152 -2.39 32.48 3.94
C PHE A 152 -2.52 33.24 5.26
N THR A 153 -1.55 34.11 5.50
CA THR A 153 -1.40 34.86 6.75
C THR A 153 -2.57 35.76 7.14
N GLY A 154 -3.45 36.10 6.18
CA GLY A 154 -4.67 36.89 6.39
C GLY A 154 -5.92 36.07 6.76
N LEU A 155 -5.87 34.73 6.72
CA LEU A 155 -7.03 33.88 7.01
C LEU A 155 -7.26 33.65 8.51
N ALA A 156 -6.27 33.90 9.36
CA ALA A 156 -6.34 33.53 10.78
C ALA A 156 -5.57 34.48 11.71
N PRO A 157 -6.05 34.69 12.95
CA PRO A 157 -5.31 35.42 13.98
C PRO A 157 -3.93 34.79 14.27
N LEU A 158 -3.00 35.59 14.80
CA LEU A 158 -1.64 35.15 15.10
C LEU A 158 -1.61 33.87 15.98
N VAL A 159 -2.48 33.80 17.00
CA VAL A 159 -2.56 32.64 17.91
C VAL A 159 -2.82 31.33 17.15
N TRP A 160 -3.74 31.36 16.18
CA TRP A 160 -4.09 30.18 15.39
C TRP A 160 -2.94 29.76 14.47
N ARG A 161 -2.20 30.72 13.93
CA ARG A 161 -1.01 30.46 13.12
C ARG A 161 0.11 29.83 13.94
N THR A 162 0.35 30.32 15.17
CA THR A 162 1.34 29.71 16.07
C THR A 162 0.96 28.27 16.43
N SER A 163 -0.31 28.02 16.76
CA SER A 163 -0.79 26.65 17.01
C SER A 163 -0.67 25.77 15.76
N ALA A 164 -0.98 26.31 14.57
CA ALA A 164 -0.84 25.60 13.31
C ALA A 164 0.60 25.20 13.04
N THR A 165 1.57 26.11 13.23
CA THR A 165 3.00 25.80 13.11
C THR A 165 3.39 24.69 14.07
N PHE A 166 3.06 24.80 15.36
CA PHE A 166 3.39 23.76 16.34
C PHE A 166 2.84 22.38 15.95
N VAL A 167 1.58 22.30 15.52
CA VAL A 167 0.96 21.04 15.10
C VAL A 167 1.58 20.52 13.81
N HIS A 168 1.83 21.39 12.83
CA HIS A 168 2.44 21.04 11.54
C HIS A 168 3.83 20.44 11.74
N ASP A 169 4.63 21.08 12.57
CA ASP A 169 6.01 20.74 12.90
C ASP A 169 6.13 19.34 13.54
N TRP A 170 5.39 19.10 14.62
CA TRP A 170 5.40 17.80 15.31
C TRP A 170 4.78 16.68 14.47
N LEU A 171 3.73 17.00 13.70
CA LEU A 171 3.10 16.02 12.83
C LEU A 171 3.99 15.68 11.64
N ALA A 172 4.73 16.64 11.07
CA ALA A 172 5.73 16.40 10.03
C ALA A 172 6.79 15.41 10.50
N LEU A 173 7.33 15.61 11.70
CA LEU A 173 8.30 14.69 12.31
C LEU A 173 7.71 13.28 12.48
N ALA A 174 6.48 13.20 13.02
CA ALA A 174 5.79 11.92 13.21
C ALA A 174 5.52 11.19 11.87
N ILE A 175 5.10 11.92 10.84
CA ILE A 175 4.93 11.40 9.47
C ILE A 175 6.27 10.86 8.95
N GLY A 176 7.38 11.61 9.12
CA GLY A 176 8.71 11.19 8.69
C GLY A 176 9.11 9.84 9.27
N ILE A 177 8.94 9.67 10.60
CA ILE A 177 9.26 8.40 11.30
C ILE A 177 8.40 7.25 10.78
N VAL A 178 7.08 7.46 10.68
CA VAL A 178 6.13 6.43 10.23
C VAL A 178 6.37 6.06 8.76
N LEU A 179 6.71 7.03 7.91
CA LEU A 179 7.06 6.83 6.51
C LEU A 179 8.34 6.00 6.35
N ILE A 180 9.39 6.28 7.14
CA ILE A 180 10.62 5.46 7.17
C ILE A 180 10.28 4.02 7.56
N GLY A 181 9.45 3.82 8.59
CA GLY A 181 8.99 2.49 9.00
C GLY A 181 8.24 1.74 7.88
N HIS A 182 7.37 2.44 7.14
CA HIS A 182 6.66 1.88 6.00
C HIS A 182 7.59 1.48 4.87
N ILE A 183 8.55 2.35 4.51
CA ILE A 183 9.55 2.08 3.48
C ILE A 183 10.40 0.87 3.89
N GLY A 184 10.89 0.81 5.13
CA GLY A 184 11.64 -0.33 5.66
C GLY A 184 10.86 -1.64 5.59
N LYS A 185 9.57 -1.62 5.95
CA LYS A 185 8.67 -2.77 5.81
C LYS A 185 8.47 -3.19 4.37
N ALA A 186 8.39 -2.26 3.42
CA ALA A 186 8.30 -2.58 2.01
C ALA A 186 9.59 -3.23 1.48
N PHE A 187 10.77 -2.73 1.88
CA PHE A 187 12.04 -3.33 1.47
C PHE A 187 12.22 -4.77 1.98
N ALA A 188 11.70 -5.07 3.17
CA ALA A 188 11.72 -6.41 3.76
C ALA A 188 10.84 -7.44 3.04
N ASP A 189 9.93 -7.03 2.13
CA ASP A 189 9.08 -7.93 1.36
C ASP A 189 9.19 -7.64 -0.16
N PRO A 190 10.06 -8.35 -0.89
CA PRO A 190 10.26 -8.16 -2.33
C PRO A 190 8.99 -8.41 -3.15
N GLU A 191 8.15 -9.37 -2.75
CA GLU A 191 6.95 -9.73 -3.50
C GLU A 191 5.84 -8.70 -3.29
N ALA A 192 5.72 -8.13 -2.10
CA ALA A 192 4.86 -6.97 -1.87
C ALA A 192 5.26 -5.77 -2.74
N ARG A 193 6.56 -5.45 -2.82
CA ARG A 193 7.08 -4.38 -3.71
C ARG A 193 6.79 -4.67 -5.18
N ARG A 194 7.00 -5.92 -5.61
CA ARG A 194 6.65 -6.36 -6.96
C ARG A 194 5.16 -6.15 -7.22
N GLY A 195 4.30 -6.54 -6.28
CA GLY A 195 2.85 -6.30 -6.35
C GLY A 195 2.50 -4.84 -6.61
N MET A 196 3.16 -3.90 -5.92
CA MET A 196 2.93 -2.46 -6.15
C MET A 196 3.50 -1.97 -7.50
N ARG A 197 4.55 -2.61 -8.02
CA ARG A 197 5.12 -2.29 -9.34
C ARG A 197 4.27 -2.84 -10.49
N THR A 198 3.93 -4.12 -10.46
CA THR A 198 3.31 -4.85 -11.57
C THR A 198 1.80 -5.03 -11.43
N GLY A 199 1.26 -4.90 -10.21
CA GLY A 199 -0.15 -5.15 -9.89
C GLY A 199 -0.45 -6.61 -9.56
N ARG A 200 0.53 -7.52 -9.68
CA ARG A 200 0.34 -8.96 -9.48
C ARG A 200 1.33 -9.52 -8.45
N VAL A 201 0.86 -10.47 -7.67
CA VAL A 201 1.65 -11.20 -6.66
C VAL A 201 1.50 -12.71 -6.86
N GLU A 202 2.46 -13.50 -6.38
CA GLU A 202 2.37 -14.96 -6.38
C GLU A 202 1.20 -15.45 -5.52
N ARG A 203 0.46 -16.45 -6.02
CA ARG A 203 -0.66 -17.07 -5.29
C ARG A 203 -0.21 -17.63 -3.94
N ALA A 204 0.95 -18.29 -3.91
CA ALA A 204 1.53 -18.83 -2.68
C ALA A 204 1.88 -17.74 -1.64
N TRP A 205 2.34 -16.57 -2.09
CA TRP A 205 2.57 -15.43 -1.21
C TRP A 205 1.24 -14.87 -0.68
N ALA A 206 0.22 -14.76 -1.55
CA ALA A 206 -1.11 -14.29 -1.16
C ALA A 206 -1.73 -15.20 -0.08
N ALA A 207 -1.70 -16.52 -0.28
CA ALA A 207 -2.22 -17.48 0.70
C ALA A 207 -1.47 -17.43 2.04
N ARG A 208 -0.15 -17.23 2.01
CA ARG A 208 0.69 -17.19 3.22
C ARG A 208 0.59 -15.89 4.02
N GLU A 209 0.63 -14.74 3.35
CA GLU A 209 0.64 -13.42 4.01
C GLU A 209 -0.77 -12.87 4.23
N HIS A 210 -1.74 -13.33 3.43
CA HIS A 210 -3.13 -12.84 3.42
C HIS A 210 -4.13 -14.01 3.39
N PRO A 211 -4.13 -14.90 4.41
CA PRO A 211 -4.93 -16.14 4.39
C PRO A 211 -6.44 -15.92 4.35
N LEU A 212 -6.93 -14.73 4.71
CA LEU A 212 -8.35 -14.37 4.64
C LEU A 212 -8.70 -13.60 3.36
N TRP A 213 -7.74 -13.39 2.45
CA TRP A 213 -7.99 -12.73 1.17
C TRP A 213 -8.52 -13.74 0.16
N ARG A 214 -9.84 -13.68 -0.08
CA ARG A 214 -10.47 -14.34 -1.22
C ARG A 214 -10.21 -13.52 -2.48
N THR A 215 -9.52 -14.10 -3.46
CA THR A 215 -9.35 -13.50 -4.79
C THR A 215 -10.59 -13.77 -5.65
N ASP A 216 -10.79 -12.96 -6.69
CA ASP A 216 -11.93 -13.15 -7.60
C ASP A 216 -11.83 -14.50 -8.35
N GLU A 217 -10.61 -15.02 -8.52
CA GLU A 217 -10.32 -16.34 -9.09
C GLU A 217 -10.73 -17.47 -8.13
N ASP A 218 -10.43 -17.35 -6.83
CA ASP A 218 -10.91 -18.34 -5.84
C ASP A 218 -12.45 -18.40 -5.76
N ALA A 219 -13.12 -17.28 -6.05
CA ALA A 219 -14.57 -17.20 -6.11
C ALA A 219 -15.15 -17.85 -7.37
N ALA A 220 -14.42 -17.83 -8.50
CA ALA A 220 -14.81 -18.47 -9.75
C ALA A 220 -14.62 -20.00 -9.68
N ASP A 221 -13.51 -20.47 -9.10
CA ASP A 221 -13.22 -21.90 -8.94
C ASP A 221 -14.23 -22.57 -8.00
N GLY A 222 -14.58 -21.92 -6.89
CA GLY A 222 -15.61 -22.43 -5.97
C GLY A 222 -17.02 -22.50 -6.57
N HIS A 223 -17.31 -21.74 -7.64
CA HIS A 223 -18.57 -21.82 -8.37
C HIS A 223 -18.57 -22.97 -9.39
N GLN A 224 -17.42 -23.28 -9.99
CA GLN A 224 -17.25 -24.42 -10.90
C GLN A 224 -17.34 -25.76 -10.16
N ASP A 225 -16.69 -25.88 -9.00
CA ASP A 225 -16.78 -27.10 -8.16
C ASP A 225 -18.21 -27.36 -7.66
N ALA A 226 -18.95 -26.30 -7.29
CA ALA A 226 -20.34 -26.42 -6.89
C ALA A 226 -21.24 -26.84 -8.08
N GLY A 227 -20.98 -26.34 -9.29
CA GLY A 227 -21.69 -26.74 -10.51
C GLY A 227 -21.41 -28.19 -10.90
N HIS A 228 -20.17 -28.65 -10.78
CA HIS A 228 -19.78 -30.03 -11.06
C HIS A 228 -20.42 -31.02 -10.06
N ALA A 229 -20.43 -30.67 -8.76
CA ALA A 229 -21.07 -31.49 -7.72
C ALA A 229 -22.59 -31.64 -7.89
N ILE A 230 -23.27 -30.62 -8.45
CA ILE A 230 -24.71 -30.68 -8.74
C ILE A 230 -24.99 -31.53 -9.98
N GLY A 231 -24.17 -31.40 -11.04
CA GLY A 231 -24.30 -32.19 -12.27
C GLY A 231 -24.09 -33.69 -12.06
N ASP A 232 -23.11 -34.06 -11.23
CA ASP A 232 -22.87 -35.47 -10.87
C ASP A 232 -24.01 -36.05 -10.02
N HIS A 233 -24.68 -35.23 -9.22
CA HIS A 233 -25.82 -35.67 -8.41
C HIS A 233 -27.07 -35.94 -9.25
N GLU A 234 -27.32 -35.17 -10.31
CA GLU A 234 -28.43 -35.42 -11.24
C GLU A 234 -28.20 -36.64 -12.13
N HIS A 235 -26.96 -36.92 -12.51
CA HIS A 235 -26.61 -38.06 -13.35
C HIS A 235 -26.64 -39.41 -12.60
N ARG A 236 -26.62 -39.38 -11.27
CA ARG A 236 -26.66 -40.57 -10.39
C ARG A 236 -28.07 -40.95 -9.92
N VAL A 237 -29.06 -40.09 -10.19
CA VAL A 237 -30.48 -40.28 -9.79
C VAL A 237 -31.36 -40.67 -10.98
N ARG A 238 -30.79 -40.81 -12.18
CA ARG A 238 -31.42 -41.42 -13.36
C ARG A 238 -30.89 -42.83 -13.58
#